data_AF-A0A432SGM6-F1
#
_entry.id   AF-A0A432SGM6-F1
#
_cell.length_a   1.000
_cell.length_b   1.000
_cell.length_c   1.000
_cell.angle_alpha   90.00
_cell.angle_beta   90.00
_cell.angle_gamma   90.00
#
_symmetry.space_group_name_H-M   'P 1'
#
loop_
_entity.id
_entity.type
_entity.pdbx_description
1 polymer ?
#
loop_
_entity_poly.entity_id
_entity_poly.type
_entity_poly.pdbx_seq_one_letter_code
_entity_poly.pdbx_strand_id
1 'polypeptide(L)'
;LTMAPSGQPDIYLYDTVTKQKKRLTRYSGIDVNGQFMAENKIAFVSNRLGYPNIFSKKLNGGGVEQMVYYGRSNAACSAHNEYVVYKSRESNNEFERNTFNLHLISTKTDFIRRLTATGVNEYPRFSASGDTILFIKNYQQQSSVGIIRLQENKSFLFPLKIGKLQSIDW
;
A
#
# COMPACT_ATOMS: atom_id res chain seq x y z
N LEU A 1 -10.25 7.81 -4.38
CA LEU A 1 -11.37 6.95 -3.95
C LEU A 1 -11.35 5.64 -4.72
N THR A 2 -11.74 4.54 -4.10
CA THR A 2 -12.13 3.31 -4.80
C THR A 2 -13.64 3.28 -4.89
N MET A 3 -14.20 3.13 -6.08
CA MET A 3 -15.66 3.09 -6.28
C MET A 3 -16.03 2.03 -7.32
N ALA A 4 -17.20 1.43 -7.16
CA ALA A 4 -17.76 0.46 -8.11
C ALA A 4 -19.21 0.78 -8.51
N PRO A 5 -19.47 1.96 -9.13
CA PRO A 5 -20.84 2.38 -9.48
C PRO A 5 -21.54 1.45 -10.48
N SER A 6 -20.78 0.63 -11.22
CA SER A 6 -21.29 -0.36 -12.17
C SER A 6 -20.73 -1.77 -11.89
N GLY A 7 -20.40 -2.06 -10.63
CA GLY A 7 -19.88 -3.38 -10.21
C GLY A 7 -18.37 -3.60 -10.38
N GLN A 8 -17.70 -2.75 -11.15
CA GLN A 8 -16.24 -2.77 -11.34
C GLN A 8 -15.54 -1.78 -10.39
N PRO A 9 -14.61 -2.20 -9.52
CA PRO A 9 -13.86 -1.28 -8.69
C PRO A 9 -12.75 -0.57 -9.50
N ASP A 10 -12.84 0.74 -9.58
CA ASP A 10 -11.82 1.60 -10.17
C ASP A 10 -11.35 2.70 -9.22
N ILE A 11 -10.25 3.35 -9.59
CA ILE A 11 -9.77 4.56 -8.92
C ILE A 11 -10.47 5.79 -9.50
N TYR A 12 -11.03 6.59 -8.61
CA TYR A 12 -11.63 7.89 -8.90
C TYR A 12 -10.88 9.00 -8.15
N LEU A 13 -10.64 10.10 -8.86
CA LEU A 13 -10.29 11.39 -8.28
C LEU A 13 -11.58 12.10 -7.87
N TYR A 14 -11.59 12.70 -6.68
CA TYR A 14 -12.69 13.51 -6.20
C TYR A 14 -12.16 14.88 -5.82
N ASP A 15 -12.74 15.92 -6.43
CA ASP A 15 -12.46 17.30 -6.09
C ASP A 15 -13.35 17.72 -4.91
N THR A 16 -12.73 18.13 -3.81
CA THR A 16 -13.45 18.48 -2.59
C THR A 16 -14.09 19.86 -2.63
N VAL A 17 -13.66 20.75 -3.54
CA VAL A 17 -14.22 22.08 -3.75
C VAL A 17 -15.39 22.01 -4.71
N THR A 18 -15.17 21.47 -5.91
CA THR A 18 -16.20 21.39 -6.97
C THR A 18 -17.15 20.21 -6.80
N LYS A 19 -16.83 19.27 -5.90
CA LYS A 19 -17.58 18.02 -5.66
C LYS A 19 -17.65 17.10 -6.88
N GLN A 20 -16.80 17.32 -7.89
CA GLN A 20 -16.78 16.52 -9.11
C GLN A 20 -15.94 15.25 -8.94
N LYS A 21 -16.33 14.19 -9.66
CA LYS A 21 -15.63 12.90 -9.71
C LYS A 21 -15.05 12.69 -11.11
N LYS A 22 -13.79 12.27 -11.20
CA LYS A 22 -13.13 11.84 -12.43
C LYS A 22 -12.65 10.41 -12.29
N ARG A 23 -13.13 9.50 -13.14
CA ARG A 23 -12.65 8.11 -13.21
C ARG A 23 -11.23 8.09 -13.80
N LEU A 24 -10.26 7.57 -13.05
CA LEU A 24 -8.85 7.51 -13.46
C LEU A 24 -8.47 6.18 -14.12
N THR A 25 -9.10 5.08 -13.70
CA THR A 25 -8.83 3.75 -14.24
C THR A 25 -10.09 3.11 -14.83
N ARG A 26 -9.91 2.17 -15.76
CA ARG A 26 -10.99 1.48 -16.50
C ARG A 26 -10.64 0.02 -16.77
N TYR A 27 -9.85 -0.58 -15.89
CA TYR A 27 -9.40 -1.95 -16.09
C TYR A 27 -10.52 -2.93 -15.76
N SER A 28 -10.67 -4.00 -16.56
CA SER A 28 -11.74 -5.00 -16.41
C SER A 28 -11.58 -5.92 -15.19
N GLY A 29 -10.49 -5.80 -14.43
CA GLY A 29 -10.31 -6.46 -13.15
C GLY A 29 -10.52 -5.54 -11.95
N ILE A 30 -9.62 -5.66 -10.96
CA ILE A 30 -9.67 -4.94 -9.70
C ILE A 30 -8.63 -3.82 -9.73
N ASP A 31 -9.06 -2.58 -9.48
CA ASP A 31 -8.19 -1.43 -9.19
C ASP A 31 -8.62 -0.76 -7.88
N VAL A 32 -7.78 -0.85 -6.83
CA VAL A 32 -8.10 -0.39 -5.46
C VAL A 32 -6.91 0.29 -4.78
N ASN A 33 -7.10 0.81 -3.55
CA ASN A 33 -6.04 1.42 -2.74
C ASN A 33 -5.28 2.53 -3.49
N GLY A 34 -5.99 3.48 -4.11
CA GLY A 34 -5.37 4.64 -4.75
C GLY A 34 -4.67 5.55 -3.74
N GLN A 35 -3.43 5.96 -4.04
CA GLN A 35 -2.57 6.83 -3.22
C GLN A 35 -1.97 7.90 -4.11
N PHE A 36 -1.93 9.16 -3.65
CA PHE A 36 -1.26 10.23 -4.40
C PHE A 36 0.26 10.09 -4.31
N MET A 37 0.94 10.48 -5.38
CA MET A 37 2.39 10.53 -5.49
C MET A 37 2.84 11.89 -6.03
N ALA A 38 4.15 12.13 -6.00
CA ALA A 38 4.76 13.26 -6.72
C ALA A 38 4.43 13.22 -8.23
N GLU A 39 4.70 14.33 -8.92
CA GLU A 39 4.55 14.46 -10.38
C GLU A 39 3.13 14.19 -10.92
N ASN A 40 2.10 14.50 -10.12
CA ASN A 40 0.70 14.26 -10.48
C ASN A 40 0.44 12.79 -10.86
N LYS A 41 1.03 11.85 -10.12
CA LYS A 41 0.78 10.41 -10.27
C LYS A 41 -0.06 9.88 -9.12
N ILE A 42 -0.66 8.72 -9.36
CA ILE A 42 -1.20 7.86 -8.32
C ILE A 42 -0.47 6.52 -8.32
N ALA A 43 -0.24 5.96 -7.14
CA ALA A 43 0.01 4.53 -6.96
C ALA A 43 -1.31 3.83 -6.60
N PHE A 44 -1.47 2.59 -7.03
CA PHE A 44 -2.67 1.81 -6.72
C PHE A 44 -2.43 0.31 -6.90
N VAL A 45 -3.25 -0.50 -6.24
CA VAL A 45 -3.21 -1.96 -6.33
C VAL A 45 -4.09 -2.41 -7.49
N SER A 46 -3.58 -3.30 -8.33
CA SER A 46 -4.30 -3.91 -9.43
C SER A 46 -3.98 -5.38 -9.61
N ASN A 47 -4.94 -6.18 -10.08
CA ASN A 47 -4.72 -7.60 -10.41
C ASN A 47 -4.42 -7.85 -11.90
N ARG A 48 -4.00 -6.83 -12.66
CA ARG A 48 -3.79 -6.94 -14.12
C ARG A 48 -2.71 -7.91 -14.60
N LEU A 49 -1.87 -8.41 -13.69
CA LEU A 49 -0.89 -9.47 -13.95
C LEU A 49 -1.42 -10.87 -13.54
N GLY A 50 -2.72 -10.99 -13.22
CA GLY A 50 -3.32 -12.19 -12.64
C GLY A 50 -3.20 -12.29 -11.11
N TYR A 51 -2.43 -11.41 -10.49
CA TYR A 51 -2.26 -11.32 -9.03
C TYR A 51 -2.19 -9.86 -8.57
N PRO A 52 -2.55 -9.53 -7.31
CA PRO A 52 -2.48 -8.17 -6.79
C PRO A 52 -1.05 -7.64 -6.80
N ASN A 53 -0.84 -6.54 -7.52
CA ASN A 53 0.43 -5.83 -7.57
C ASN A 53 0.24 -4.30 -7.63
N ILE A 54 1.33 -3.55 -7.48
CA ILE A 54 1.29 -2.08 -7.42
C ILE A 54 1.72 -1.46 -8.74
N PHE A 55 0.94 -0.47 -9.15
CA PHE A 55 1.11 0.24 -10.40
C PHE A 55 0.94 1.74 -10.21
N SER A 56 1.41 2.51 -11.18
CA SER A 56 1.21 3.95 -11.24
C SER A 56 0.49 4.41 -12.49
N LYS A 57 -0.11 5.59 -12.41
CA LYS A 57 -0.72 6.30 -13.54
C LYS A 57 -0.69 7.81 -13.28
N LYS A 58 -0.49 8.63 -14.33
CA LYS A 58 -0.63 10.10 -14.22
C LYS A 58 -2.12 10.49 -14.11
N LEU A 59 -2.42 11.49 -13.30
CA LEU A 59 -3.78 12.03 -13.09
C LEU A 59 -4.39 12.63 -14.37
N ASN A 60 -3.53 13.13 -15.26
CA ASN A 60 -3.92 13.79 -16.50
C ASN A 60 -4.06 12.84 -17.69
N GLY A 61 -3.87 11.53 -17.48
CA GLY A 61 -3.98 10.52 -18.52
C GLY A 61 -2.71 9.68 -18.66
N GLY A 62 -2.50 9.05 -19.82
CA GLY A 62 -1.35 8.20 -20.08
C GLY A 62 -1.54 6.73 -19.68
N GLY A 63 -0.50 5.95 -19.99
CA GLY A 63 -0.44 4.52 -19.72
C GLY A 63 -0.35 4.21 -18.23
N VAL A 64 -0.54 2.92 -17.94
CA VAL A 64 -0.39 2.39 -16.59
C VAL A 64 0.92 1.63 -16.52
N GLU A 65 1.71 1.89 -15.47
CA GLU A 65 3.09 1.40 -15.33
C GLU A 65 3.19 0.49 -14.10
N GLN A 66 3.88 -0.64 -14.20
CA GLN A 66 4.18 -1.49 -13.04
C GLN A 66 5.24 -0.82 -12.17
N MET A 67 5.05 -0.83 -10.85
CA MET A 67 6.01 -0.24 -9.91
C MET A 67 6.81 -1.27 -9.13
N VAL A 68 6.20 -2.41 -8.82
CA VAL A 68 6.80 -3.43 -7.96
C VAL A 68 7.06 -4.69 -8.74
N TYR A 69 8.28 -5.21 -8.65
CA TYR A 69 8.72 -6.44 -9.33
C TYR A 69 9.05 -7.56 -8.33
N TYR A 70 8.91 -7.30 -7.03
CA TYR A 70 9.14 -8.26 -5.95
C TYR A 70 7.84 -8.65 -5.25
N GLY A 71 7.71 -9.95 -4.94
CA GLY A 71 6.49 -10.52 -4.37
C GLY A 71 5.38 -10.73 -5.40
N ARG A 72 4.49 -11.68 -5.12
CA ARG A 72 3.34 -12.02 -5.99
C ARG A 72 1.98 -11.78 -5.32
N SER A 73 1.97 -11.04 -4.21
CA SER A 73 0.75 -10.64 -3.52
C SER A 73 1.02 -9.34 -2.75
N ASN A 74 0.87 -8.24 -3.48
CA ASN A 74 1.12 -6.88 -2.99
C ASN A 74 -0.21 -6.14 -2.87
N ALA A 75 -0.98 -6.47 -1.84
CA ALA A 75 -2.40 -6.15 -1.77
C ALA A 75 -2.75 -4.83 -1.06
N ALA A 76 -1.76 -4.10 -0.53
CA ALA A 76 -1.96 -2.80 0.10
C ALA A 76 -0.71 -1.93 -0.02
N CYS A 77 -0.91 -0.61 -0.15
CA CYS A 77 0.19 0.35 -0.20
C CYS A 77 -0.18 1.72 0.39
N SER A 78 0.85 2.49 0.71
CA SER A 78 0.80 3.93 0.92
C SER A 78 1.94 4.58 0.15
N ALA A 79 1.76 5.84 -0.27
CA ALA A 79 2.75 6.56 -1.04
C ALA A 79 2.99 7.96 -0.45
N HIS A 80 4.24 8.42 -0.58
CA HIS A 80 4.66 9.77 -0.23
C HIS A 80 5.77 10.19 -1.18
N ASN A 81 5.54 11.29 -1.91
CA ASN A 81 6.40 11.75 -2.99
C ASN A 81 6.77 10.62 -3.99
N GLU A 82 8.04 10.25 -4.10
CA GLU A 82 8.56 9.17 -4.95
C GLU A 82 8.54 7.78 -4.28
N TYR A 83 8.23 7.69 -2.99
CA TYR A 83 8.31 6.47 -2.22
C TYR A 83 6.96 5.74 -2.14
N VAL A 84 7.02 4.42 -2.17
CA VAL A 84 5.87 3.55 -1.91
C VAL A 84 6.24 2.51 -0.89
N VAL A 85 5.50 2.47 0.22
CA VAL A 85 5.52 1.34 1.14
C VAL A 85 4.39 0.38 0.78
N TYR A 86 4.68 -0.91 0.77
CA TYR A 86 3.69 -1.93 0.44
C TYR A 86 3.80 -3.19 1.28
N LYS A 87 2.65 -3.82 1.47
CA LYS A 87 2.51 -5.14 2.08
C LYS A 87 2.78 -6.21 1.03
N SER A 88 3.81 -7.01 1.20
CA SER A 88 4.10 -8.19 0.38
C SER A 88 3.89 -9.46 1.19
N ARG A 89 3.28 -10.47 0.57
CA ARG A 89 3.39 -11.85 1.04
C ARG A 89 4.79 -12.39 0.75
N GLU A 90 5.39 -13.10 1.70
CA GLU A 90 6.77 -13.62 1.56
C GLU A 90 6.87 -15.15 1.56
N SER A 91 5.80 -15.87 1.89
CA SER A 91 5.75 -17.32 1.72
C SER A 91 5.32 -17.68 0.31
N ASN A 92 5.99 -18.67 -0.28
CA ASN A 92 5.68 -19.19 -1.62
C ASN A 92 4.58 -20.26 -1.61
N ASN A 93 4.20 -20.79 -0.44
CA ASN A 93 3.22 -21.87 -0.30
C ASN A 93 1.85 -21.32 0.17
N GLU A 94 0.82 -21.46 -0.66
CA GLU A 94 -0.59 -21.12 -0.39
C GLU A 94 -1.20 -21.81 0.83
N PHE A 95 -0.65 -22.95 1.23
CA PHE A 95 -1.16 -23.76 2.33
C PHE A 95 -0.39 -23.56 3.65
N GLU A 96 0.66 -22.74 3.67
CA GLU A 96 1.42 -22.42 4.88
C GLU A 96 0.95 -21.14 5.55
N ARG A 97 1.33 -20.98 6.83
CA ARG A 97 1.14 -19.69 7.53
C ARG A 97 1.91 -18.60 6.79
N ASN A 98 1.14 -17.70 6.18
CA ASN A 98 1.68 -16.59 5.43
C ASN A 98 2.27 -15.54 6.37
N THR A 99 3.47 -15.09 6.02
CA THR A 99 4.00 -13.85 6.56
C THR A 99 3.77 -12.73 5.56
N PHE A 100 3.40 -11.57 6.09
CA PHE A 100 3.18 -10.37 5.29
C PHE A 100 4.06 -9.27 5.86
N ASN A 101 4.97 -8.75 5.05
CA ASN A 101 5.96 -7.79 5.48
C ASN A 101 5.96 -6.55 4.60
N LEU A 102 6.37 -5.45 5.22
CA LEU A 102 6.40 -4.16 4.58
C LEU A 102 7.72 -3.97 3.84
N HIS A 103 7.63 -3.50 2.60
CA HIS A 103 8.74 -3.17 1.75
C HIS A 103 8.60 -1.73 1.27
N LEU A 104 9.73 -1.06 1.06
CA LEU A 104 9.81 0.30 0.56
C LEU A 104 10.55 0.30 -0.78
N ILE A 105 9.96 0.96 -1.76
CA ILE A 105 10.58 1.24 -3.06
C ILE A 105 10.56 2.75 -3.33
N SER A 106 11.36 3.17 -4.30
CA SER A 106 11.39 4.52 -4.85
C SER A 106 11.22 4.47 -6.37
N THR A 107 10.56 5.46 -6.97
CA THR A 107 10.53 5.59 -8.44
C THR A 107 11.88 6.04 -9.03
N LYS A 108 12.89 6.31 -8.20
CA LYS A 108 14.21 6.80 -8.62
C LYS A 108 15.29 5.71 -8.61
N THR A 109 15.02 4.54 -8.02
CA THR A 109 16.01 3.48 -7.83
C THR A 109 15.36 2.11 -7.88
N ASP A 110 16.08 1.09 -8.33
CA ASP A 110 15.59 -0.30 -8.31
C ASP A 110 15.74 -1.00 -6.94
N PHE A 111 16.23 -0.28 -5.92
CA PHE A 111 16.43 -0.85 -4.59
C PHE A 111 15.10 -1.08 -3.85
N ILE A 112 14.98 -2.27 -3.25
CA ILE A 112 13.83 -2.66 -2.43
C ILE A 112 14.32 -2.83 -0.99
N ARG A 113 13.81 -2.00 -0.08
CA ARG A 113 14.14 -2.07 1.35
C ARG A 113 13.03 -2.80 2.11
N ARG A 114 13.32 -3.98 2.66
CA ARG A 114 12.44 -4.64 3.61
C ARG A 114 12.45 -3.89 4.94
N LEU A 115 11.28 -3.51 5.45
CA LEU A 115 11.12 -2.70 6.65
C LEU A 115 10.67 -3.51 7.88
N THR A 116 9.97 -4.63 7.68
CA THR A 116 9.53 -5.51 8.76
C THR A 116 9.95 -6.94 8.50
N ALA A 117 10.05 -7.72 9.57
CA ALA A 117 10.18 -9.16 9.50
C ALA A 117 9.17 -9.83 10.43
N THR A 118 8.80 -11.08 10.08
CA THR A 118 7.90 -11.98 10.83
C THR A 118 6.47 -11.47 11.05
N GLY A 119 5.54 -12.39 11.27
CA GLY A 119 4.14 -12.08 11.51
C GLY A 119 3.42 -11.49 10.29
N VAL A 120 2.33 -10.78 10.58
CA VAL A 120 1.44 -10.18 9.59
C VAL A 120 1.41 -8.68 9.83
N ASN A 121 2.06 -7.92 8.95
CA ASN A 121 2.22 -6.47 9.04
C ASN A 121 1.33 -5.84 7.96
N GLU A 122 0.39 -5.00 8.38
CA GLU A 122 -0.74 -4.54 7.56
C GLU A 122 -0.99 -3.06 7.70
N TYR A 123 -1.75 -2.49 6.76
CA TYR A 123 -2.15 -1.09 6.74
C TYR A 123 -0.97 -0.12 6.88
N PRO A 124 0.10 -0.23 6.06
CA PRO A 124 1.19 0.72 6.12
C PRO A 124 0.68 2.10 5.70
N ARG A 125 1.01 3.13 6.47
CA ARG A 125 0.64 4.53 6.20
C ARG A 125 1.83 5.43 6.46
N PHE A 126 2.22 6.23 5.46
CA PHE A 126 3.17 7.31 5.68
C PHE A 126 2.56 8.39 6.59
N SER A 127 3.40 8.99 7.43
CA SER A 127 3.09 10.29 8.05
C SER A 127 3.02 11.38 6.97
N ALA A 128 2.40 12.52 7.31
CA ALA A 128 2.34 13.68 6.42
C ALA A 128 3.74 14.17 5.96
N SER A 129 4.75 14.07 6.85
CA SER A 129 6.15 14.40 6.57
C SER A 129 6.88 13.32 5.74
N GLY A 130 6.36 12.09 5.68
CA GLY A 130 6.98 10.98 4.95
C GLY A 130 8.20 10.33 5.64
N ASP A 131 8.60 10.81 6.82
CA ASP A 131 9.74 10.27 7.60
C ASP A 131 9.37 9.06 8.46
N THR A 132 8.07 8.79 8.61
CA THR A 132 7.52 7.77 9.50
C THR A 132 6.50 6.91 8.77
N ILE A 133 6.49 5.61 9.08
CA ILE A 133 5.45 4.68 8.64
C ILE A 133 4.75 4.10 9.86
N LEU A 134 3.43 4.30 9.94
CA LEU A 134 2.53 3.64 10.87
C LEU A 134 2.02 2.34 10.26
N PHE A 135 1.85 1.29 11.05
CA PHE A 135 1.30 0.02 10.59
C PHE A 135 0.67 -0.78 11.74
N ILE A 136 -0.07 -1.82 11.41
CA ILE A 136 -0.55 -2.81 12.37
C ILE A 136 0.33 -4.06 12.27
N LYS A 137 0.85 -4.55 13.39
CA LYS A 137 1.50 -5.86 13.48
C LYS A 137 0.60 -6.84 14.22
N ASN A 138 0.31 -7.96 13.59
CA ASN A 138 -0.28 -9.13 14.23
C ASN A 138 0.77 -10.23 14.30
N TYR A 139 1.13 -10.66 15.50
CA TYR A 139 2.07 -11.74 15.74
C TYR A 139 1.59 -12.61 16.90
N GLN A 140 1.41 -13.91 16.62
CA GLN A 140 0.73 -14.83 17.55
C GLN A 140 -0.63 -14.25 17.98
N GLN A 141 -0.88 -14.14 19.28
CA GLN A 141 -2.14 -13.61 19.84
C GLN A 141 -2.10 -12.11 20.15
N GLN A 142 -1.04 -11.41 19.71
CA GLN A 142 -0.83 -9.99 20.02
C GLN A 142 -0.97 -9.12 18.77
N SER A 143 -1.78 -8.08 18.90
CA SER A 143 -1.88 -6.98 17.93
C SER A 143 -1.09 -5.78 18.48
N SER A 144 -0.36 -5.06 17.63
CA SER A 144 0.42 -3.88 18.01
C SER A 144 0.25 -2.76 16.99
N VAL A 145 0.24 -1.52 17.47
CA VAL A 145 0.58 -0.38 16.62
C VAL A 145 2.08 -0.37 16.42
N GLY A 146 2.53 -0.35 15.17
CA GLY A 146 3.93 -0.28 14.81
C GLY A 146 4.30 1.06 14.21
N ILE A 147 5.48 1.57 14.54
CA ILE A 147 6.05 2.80 14.00
C ILE A 147 7.43 2.49 13.43
N ILE A 148 7.70 2.92 12.21
CA ILE A 148 9.02 2.83 11.56
C ILE A 148 9.51 4.25 11.28
N ARG A 149 10.68 4.59 11.82
CA ARG A 149 11.38 5.85 11.63
C ARG A 149 12.44 5.64 10.54
N LEU A 150 12.18 6.16 9.34
CA LEU A 150 12.90 5.80 8.12
C LEU A 150 14.35 6.28 8.10
N GLN A 151 14.58 7.51 8.59
CA GLN A 151 15.89 8.15 8.62
C GLN A 151 16.78 7.52 9.70
N GLU A 152 16.19 7.20 10.85
CA GLU A 152 16.87 6.64 12.01
C GLU A 152 17.06 5.12 11.90
N ASN A 153 16.44 4.49 10.90
CA ASN A 153 16.41 3.03 10.72
C ASN A 153 15.96 2.30 12.00
N LYS A 154 14.93 2.83 12.67
CA LYS A 154 14.39 2.29 13.93
C LYS A 154 12.92 1.91 13.79
N SER A 155 12.50 0.88 14.51
CA SER A 155 11.11 0.48 14.61
C SER A 155 10.69 0.29 16.07
N PHE A 156 9.43 0.61 16.35
CA PHE A 156 8.82 0.53 17.67
C PHE A 156 7.49 -0.21 17.55
N LEU A 157 7.15 -1.00 18.57
CA LEU A 157 5.89 -1.71 18.67
C LEU A 157 5.21 -1.35 19.98
N PHE A 158 3.93 -1.01 19.89
CA PHE A 158 3.06 -0.68 21.01
C PHE A 158 1.96 -1.75 21.07
N PRO A 159 2.18 -2.83 21.85
CA PRO A 159 1.26 -3.94 21.90
C PRO A 159 -0.03 -3.57 22.63
N LEU A 160 -1.15 -4.06 22.10
CA LEU A 160 -2.44 -3.99 22.79
C LEU A 160 -2.44 -5.00 23.93
N LYS A 161 -2.95 -4.57 25.09
CA LYS A 161 -3.18 -5.47 26.23
C LYS A 161 -4.38 -6.40 25.99
N ILE A 162 -5.40 -5.91 25.27
CA ILE A 162 -6.66 -6.61 24.98
C ILE A 162 -7.13 -6.23 23.58
N GLY A 163 -7.71 -7.18 22.85
CA GLY A 163 -8.33 -6.95 21.55
C GLY A 163 -7.37 -7.01 20.36
N LYS A 164 -7.90 -6.64 19.19
CA LYS A 164 -7.17 -6.69 17.92
C LYS A 164 -7.48 -5.46 17.09
N LEU A 165 -6.46 -4.84 16.50
CA LEU A 165 -6.61 -3.75 15.54
C LEU A 165 -7.08 -4.30 14.19
N GLN A 166 -8.10 -3.66 13.61
CA GLN A 166 -8.66 -4.05 12.31
C GLN A 166 -8.31 -3.06 11.20
N SER A 167 -8.03 -1.80 11.54
CA SER A 167 -7.65 -0.74 10.61
C SER A 167 -6.92 0.38 11.35
N ILE A 168 -6.16 1.17 10.59
CA ILE A 168 -5.49 2.37 11.10
C ILE A 168 -5.33 3.39 9.98
N ASP A 169 -5.31 4.67 10.34
CA ASP A 169 -5.12 5.80 9.44
C ASP A 169 -4.23 6.85 10.13
N TRP A 170 -3.55 7.70 9.34
CA TRP A 170 -2.76 8.86 9.75
C TRP A 170 -3.17 10.05 8.89
#